data_AF-A0A2W5Z456-F1
#
_entry.id   AF-A0A2W5Z456-F1
#
_cell.length_a   1.000
_cell.length_b   1.000
_cell.length_c   1.000
_cell.angle_alpha   90.00
_cell.angle_beta   90.00
_cell.angle_gamma   90.00
#
_symmetry.space_group_name_H-M   'P 1'
#
loop_
_entity.id
_entity.type
_entity.pdbx_description
1 polymer ?
#
loop_
_entity_poly.entity_id
_entity_poly.type
_entity_poly.pdbx_seq_one_letter_code
_entity_poly.pdbx_strand_id
1 'polypeptide(L)'
;MATAIRTIRPVGHEDRLTLVEHLDELRTRLIISLIAIAVAFAFCFWQNHAIIKIVNKPLEQQTISSAKNNSGSGGLQQLQSLQVSEAGTLRAVADSNGQTAAALDRLAATSHDAAARAELRQAASVSRSAQLSLTRYAATLPKHVSGKEPITLGVGEPLTETIKVTGYAAILLALPFVLWQLYGFVLPAFSPSERRVAFPLMCTVPLLFACGVAFGYFVVLPPAIHFLQGFNNQNFDVLVQARQYYSFELLVLLGLGVFFQVPIGILAVTRMGIVTPRQLKKNRRYALLVIAVLVAILPVDPITMIISMVPLLALYEGSIQFAALVDRRAQRRERAAGPDIDENP
;
A
#
# COMPACT_ATOMS: atom_id res chain seq x y z
N MET A 1 -32.27 -63.59 -11.06
CA MET A 1 -31.39 -62.67 -10.31
C MET A 1 -30.06 -62.58 -11.02
N ALA A 2 -29.84 -61.51 -11.80
CA ALA A 2 -28.54 -61.17 -12.36
C ALA A 2 -28.45 -59.64 -12.40
N THR A 3 -27.87 -59.07 -11.35
CA THR A 3 -27.66 -57.63 -11.20
C THR A 3 -26.46 -57.24 -12.07
N ALA A 4 -26.73 -56.62 -13.21
CA ALA A 4 -25.71 -56.06 -14.09
C ALA A 4 -25.04 -54.87 -13.38
N ILE A 5 -23.81 -55.09 -12.91
CA ILE A 5 -22.91 -54.05 -12.43
C ILE A 5 -22.59 -53.14 -13.62
N ARG A 6 -23.15 -51.94 -13.61
CA ARG A 6 -22.87 -50.89 -14.59
C ARG A 6 -21.43 -50.42 -14.37
N THR A 7 -20.52 -50.99 -15.15
CA THR A 7 -19.10 -50.63 -15.21
C THR A 7 -18.96 -49.12 -15.42
N ILE A 8 -18.28 -48.47 -14.48
CA ILE A 8 -17.85 -47.07 -14.59
C ILE A 8 -17.02 -46.95 -15.86
N ARG A 9 -17.49 -46.12 -16.79
CA ARG A 9 -16.79 -45.80 -18.03
C ARG A 9 -15.48 -45.10 -17.64
N PRO A 10 -14.30 -45.60 -18.03
CA PRO A 10 -13.06 -44.86 -17.82
C PRO A 10 -13.16 -43.58 -18.64
N VAL A 11 -12.97 -42.44 -17.96
CA VAL A 11 -12.98 -41.10 -18.55
C VAL A 11 -11.87 -41.05 -19.60
N GLY A 12 -12.26 -40.96 -20.88
CA GLY A 12 -11.34 -40.81 -22.00
C GLY A 12 -10.64 -39.45 -21.90
N HIS A 13 -9.31 -39.48 -21.79
CA HIS A 13 -8.45 -38.30 -21.76
C HIS A 13 -8.19 -37.77 -23.18
N GLU A 14 -9.22 -37.33 -23.89
CA GLU A 14 -9.08 -36.58 -25.15
C GLU A 14 -10.20 -35.53 -25.35
N ASP A 15 -10.73 -34.93 -24.27
CA ASP A 15 -11.56 -33.74 -24.42
C ASP A 15 -10.65 -32.52 -24.61
N ARG A 16 -10.27 -32.28 -25.87
CA ARG A 16 -10.03 -30.89 -26.30
C ARG A 16 -11.35 -30.17 -26.05
N LEU A 17 -11.42 -29.38 -24.97
CA LEU A 17 -12.55 -28.50 -24.71
C LEU A 17 -12.97 -27.86 -26.03
N THR A 18 -14.23 -28.04 -26.41
CA THR A 18 -14.73 -27.32 -27.59
C THR A 18 -14.54 -25.83 -27.33
N LEU A 19 -14.24 -25.02 -28.35
CA LEU A 19 -14.09 -23.56 -28.16
C LEU A 19 -15.28 -22.96 -27.40
N VAL A 20 -16.46 -23.57 -27.56
CA VAL A 20 -17.69 -23.22 -26.84
C VAL A 20 -17.55 -23.48 -25.33
N GLU A 21 -17.07 -24.64 -24.91
CA GLU A 21 -16.84 -24.94 -23.48
C GLU A 21 -15.80 -24.02 -22.86
N HIS A 22 -14.74 -23.66 -23.61
CA HIS A 22 -13.76 -22.70 -23.13
C HIS A 22 -14.36 -21.29 -23.00
N LEU A 23 -15.22 -20.87 -23.91
CA LEU A 23 -15.94 -19.59 -23.80
C LEU A 23 -16.97 -19.58 -22.65
N ASP A 24 -17.63 -20.71 -22.38
CA ASP A 24 -18.54 -20.86 -21.24
C ASP A 24 -17.81 -20.79 -19.90
N GLU A 25 -16.61 -21.35 -19.83
CA GLU A 25 -15.73 -21.22 -18.67
C GLU A 25 -15.30 -19.76 -18.46
N LEU A 26 -14.93 -19.05 -19.53
CA LEU A 26 -14.56 -17.63 -19.47
C LEU A 26 -15.70 -16.79 -18.92
N ARG A 27 -16.92 -16.95 -19.47
CA ARG A 27 -18.11 -16.20 -19.04
C ARG A 27 -18.40 -16.43 -17.56
N THR A 28 -18.37 -17.69 -17.12
CA THR A 28 -18.68 -18.04 -15.74
C THR A 28 -17.68 -17.40 -14.77
N ARG A 29 -16.38 -17.49 -15.08
CA ARG A 29 -15.32 -16.85 -14.28
C ARG A 29 -15.41 -15.33 -14.29
N LEU A 30 -15.78 -14.73 -15.42
CA LEU A 30 -15.98 -13.29 -15.55
C LEU A 30 -17.16 -12.81 -14.69
N ILE A 31 -18.29 -13.52 -14.71
CA ILE A 31 -19.46 -13.20 -13.87
C ILE A 31 -19.08 -13.29 -12.39
N ILE A 32 -18.39 -14.35 -11.97
CA ILE A 32 -17.95 -14.52 -10.58
C ILE A 32 -16.99 -13.39 -10.18
N SER A 33 -16.07 -13.00 -11.06
CA SER A 33 -15.14 -11.89 -10.84
C SER A 33 -15.88 -10.55 -10.70
N LEU A 34 -16.89 -10.32 -11.54
CA LEU A 34 -17.73 -9.11 -11.47
C LEU A 34 -18.52 -9.04 -10.16
N ILE A 35 -19.11 -10.17 -9.73
CA ILE A 35 -19.81 -10.26 -8.44
C ILE A 35 -18.84 -10.00 -7.29
N ALA A 36 -17.63 -10.57 -7.33
CA ALA A 36 -16.63 -10.34 -6.30
C ALA A 36 -16.23 -8.86 -6.20
N ILE A 37 -16.05 -8.18 -7.33
CA ILE A 37 -15.79 -6.72 -7.37
C ILE A 37 -16.99 -5.94 -6.80
N ALA A 38 -18.22 -6.30 -7.15
CA ALA A 38 -19.42 -5.63 -6.66
C ALA A 38 -19.60 -5.79 -5.14
N VAL A 39 -19.35 -7.00 -4.61
CA VAL A 39 -19.38 -7.28 -3.16
C VAL A 39 -18.28 -6.51 -2.43
N ALA A 40 -17.05 -6.52 -2.98
CA ALA A 40 -15.95 -5.74 -2.43
C ALA A 40 -16.28 -4.23 -2.45
N PHE A 41 -16.93 -3.74 -3.50
CA PHE A 41 -17.37 -2.35 -3.61
C PHE A 41 -18.39 -1.98 -2.55
N ALA A 42 -19.43 -2.79 -2.37
CA ALA A 42 -20.43 -2.58 -1.32
C ALA A 42 -19.77 -2.55 0.07
N PHE A 43 -18.84 -3.47 0.34
CA PHE A 43 -18.10 -3.51 1.60
C PHE A 43 -17.19 -2.29 1.80
N CYS A 44 -16.39 -1.91 0.79
CA CYS A 44 -15.52 -0.74 0.86
C CYS A 44 -16.30 0.57 0.97
N PHE A 45 -17.45 0.67 0.30
CA PHE A 45 -18.33 1.84 0.37
C PHE A 45 -18.95 1.99 1.76
N TRP A 46 -19.41 0.88 2.36
CA TRP A 46 -19.88 0.85 3.74
C TRP A 46 -18.78 1.24 4.73
N GLN A 47 -17.55 0.76 4.50
CA GLN A 47 -16.39 0.98 5.37
C GLN A 47 -15.50 2.18 4.94
N ASN A 48 -16.06 3.16 4.23
CA ASN A 48 -15.27 4.24 3.60
C ASN A 48 -14.37 5.01 4.59
N HIS A 49 -14.82 5.22 5.83
CA HIS A 49 -14.07 5.99 6.84
C HIS A 49 -12.72 5.34 7.18
N ALA A 50 -12.67 4.01 7.26
CA ALA A 50 -11.41 3.33 7.54
C ALA A 50 -10.48 3.32 6.32
N ILE A 51 -11.03 3.23 5.11
CA ILE A 51 -10.25 3.29 3.87
C ILE A 51 -9.55 4.65 3.77
N ILE A 52 -10.29 5.75 3.92
CA ILE A 52 -9.73 7.10 3.86
C ILE A 52 -8.64 7.29 4.91
N LYS A 53 -8.83 6.78 6.13
CA LYS A 53 -7.82 6.84 7.19
C LYS A 53 -6.54 6.07 6.83
N ILE A 54 -6.66 4.89 6.22
CA ILE A 54 -5.50 4.09 5.78
C ILE A 54 -4.74 4.83 4.69
N VAL A 55 -5.47 5.40 3.72
CA VAL A 55 -4.91 6.12 2.58
C VAL A 55 -4.26 7.44 3.03
N ASN A 56 -4.80 8.15 4.03
CA ASN A 56 -4.19 9.41 4.51
C ASN A 56 -2.96 9.21 5.43
N LYS A 57 -2.78 8.02 5.99
CA LYS A 57 -1.73 7.76 6.98
C LYS A 57 -0.30 8.05 6.49
N PRO A 58 0.12 7.69 5.26
CA PRO A 58 1.46 8.05 4.76
C PRO A 58 1.68 9.56 4.73
N LEU A 59 0.66 10.35 4.36
CA LEU A 59 0.72 11.81 4.33
C LEU A 59 0.80 12.43 5.74
N GLU A 60 0.01 11.92 6.69
CA GLU A 60 0.05 12.37 8.09
C GLU A 60 1.42 12.13 8.72
N GLN A 61 2.01 10.95 8.49
CA GLN A 61 3.32 10.58 9.03
C GLN A 61 4.44 11.50 8.52
N GLN A 62 4.41 11.86 7.23
CA GLN A 62 5.37 12.80 6.66
C GLN A 62 5.17 14.21 7.22
N THR A 63 3.92 14.66 7.39
CA THR A 63 3.64 15.97 7.98
C THR A 63 4.22 16.11 9.39
N ILE A 64 3.99 15.11 10.24
CA ILE A 64 4.46 15.11 11.63
C ILE A 64 6.00 15.03 11.68
N SER A 65 6.60 14.23 10.79
CA SER A 65 8.06 14.08 10.71
C SER A 65 8.74 15.38 10.24
N SER A 66 8.18 16.05 9.24
CA SER A 66 8.66 17.34 8.74
C SER A 66 8.47 18.46 9.77
N ALA A 67 7.35 18.47 10.50
CA ALA A 67 7.11 19.42 11.58
C ALA A 67 8.12 19.28 12.73
N LYS A 68 8.50 18.04 13.07
CA LYS A 68 9.49 17.76 14.13
C LYS A 68 10.90 18.24 13.76
N ASN A 69 11.26 18.16 12.48
CA ASN A 69 12.61 18.49 12.00
C ASN A 69 12.81 19.99 11.67
N ASN A 70 11.88 20.87 12.06
CA ASN A 70 11.91 22.33 11.81
C ASN A 70 12.22 22.71 10.33
N SER A 71 12.01 21.77 9.40
CA SER A 71 12.28 21.94 7.97
C SER A 71 10.98 22.27 7.21
N GLY A 72 10.04 22.92 7.91
CA GLY A 72 8.66 23.14 7.48
C GLY A 72 8.60 23.87 6.15
N SER A 73 8.05 23.18 5.16
CA SER A 73 8.19 23.46 3.74
C SER A 73 6.95 24.13 3.13
N GLY A 74 6.17 24.84 3.93
CA GLY A 74 4.95 25.48 3.47
C GLY A 74 4.41 26.53 4.44
N GLY A 75 3.83 27.61 3.90
CA GLY A 75 3.42 28.79 4.65
C GLY A 75 2.33 28.47 5.69
N LEU A 76 1.39 27.58 5.36
CA LEU A 76 0.35 27.14 6.30
C LEU A 76 0.90 26.27 7.45
N GLN A 77 1.92 25.44 7.19
CA GLN A 77 2.59 24.67 8.24
C GLN A 77 3.38 25.57 9.17
N GLN A 78 4.01 26.62 8.62
CA GLN A 78 4.72 27.60 9.42
C GLN A 78 3.75 28.33 10.36
N LEU A 79 2.60 28.79 9.86
CA LEU A 79 1.54 29.39 10.70
C LEU A 79 1.01 28.44 11.78
N GLN A 80 0.80 27.16 11.46
CA GLN A 80 0.35 26.17 12.44
C GLN A 80 1.44 25.84 13.48
N SER A 81 2.71 25.78 13.07
CA SER A 81 3.85 25.60 13.98
C SER A 81 4.05 26.81 14.90
N LEU A 82 3.77 28.02 14.41
CA LEU A 82 3.78 29.24 15.22
C LEU A 82 2.67 29.19 16.28
N GLN A 83 1.46 28.76 15.91
CA GLN A 83 0.35 28.58 16.87
C GLN A 83 0.64 27.50 17.93
N VAL A 84 1.24 26.37 17.54
CA VAL A 84 1.61 25.29 18.46
C VAL A 84 2.79 25.70 19.35
N SER A 85 3.76 26.43 18.80
CA SER A 85 4.87 27.03 19.56
C SER A 85 4.36 28.06 20.57
N GLU A 86 3.39 28.89 20.19
CA GLU A 86 2.72 29.85 21.07
C GLU A 86 1.97 29.14 22.20
N ALA A 87 1.27 28.03 21.92
CA ALA A 87 0.66 27.22 22.96
C ALA A 87 1.69 26.62 23.95
N GLY A 88 2.87 26.25 23.45
CA GLY A 88 3.99 25.75 24.25
C GLY A 88 4.61 26.83 25.14
N THR A 89 4.86 28.03 24.59
CA THR A 89 5.39 29.15 25.36
C THR A 89 4.40 29.63 26.41
N LEU A 90 3.10 29.68 26.10
CA LEU A 90 2.05 30.03 27.06
C LEU A 90 1.96 29.05 28.22
N ARG A 91 2.15 27.74 27.98
CA ARG A 91 2.23 26.74 29.07
C ARG A 91 3.48 26.92 29.92
N ALA A 92 4.64 27.13 29.29
CA ALA A 92 5.88 27.38 30.03
C ALA A 92 5.79 28.64 30.92
N VAL A 93 5.16 29.71 30.43
CA VAL A 93 4.91 30.93 31.20
C VAL A 93 3.88 30.68 32.32
N ALA A 94 2.82 29.91 32.06
CA ALA A 94 1.85 29.52 33.08
C ALA A 94 2.52 28.72 34.21
N ASP A 95 3.37 27.76 33.87
CA ASP A 95 4.12 26.94 34.84
C ASP A 95 5.10 27.79 35.65
N SER A 96 5.81 28.72 35.00
CA SER A 96 6.67 29.70 35.68
C SER A 96 5.89 30.57 36.67
N ASN A 97 4.70 31.05 36.30
CA ASN A 97 3.82 31.80 37.21
C ASN A 97 3.34 30.96 38.40
N GLY A 98 3.10 29.66 38.20
CA GLY A 98 2.80 28.73 39.29
C GLY A 98 3.97 28.48 40.23
N GLN A 99 5.17 28.33 39.70
CA GLN A 99 6.39 28.22 40.49
C GLN A 99 6.65 29.51 41.28
N THR A 100 6.41 30.67 40.67
CA THR A 100 6.54 31.99 41.32
C THR A 100 5.53 32.14 42.45
N ALA A 101 4.26 31.77 42.23
CA ALA A 101 3.23 31.77 43.28
C ALA A 101 3.61 30.86 44.46
N ALA A 102 4.13 29.66 44.18
CA ALA A 102 4.58 28.72 45.21
C ALA A 102 5.80 29.23 45.98
N ALA A 103 6.74 29.92 45.33
CA ALA A 103 7.89 30.54 45.98
C ALA A 103 7.46 31.70 46.88
N LEU A 104 6.54 32.55 46.41
CA LEU A 104 5.97 33.66 47.18
C LEU A 104 5.21 33.18 48.42
N ASP A 105 4.46 32.06 48.33
CA ASP A 105 3.79 31.46 49.49
C ASP A 105 4.80 30.92 50.53
N ARG A 106 5.91 30.34 50.09
CA ARG A 106 7.00 29.89 51.00
C ARG A 106 7.68 31.07 51.69
N LEU A 107 7.91 32.17 50.98
CA LEU A 107 8.45 33.42 51.54
C LEU A 107 7.45 34.05 52.53
N ALA A 108 6.15 34.05 52.22
CA ALA A 108 5.11 34.53 53.13
C ALA A 108 4.98 33.65 54.40
N ALA A 109 5.26 32.36 54.30
CA ALA A 109 5.26 31.46 55.45
C ALA A 109 6.43 31.71 56.42
N THR A 110 7.52 32.31 55.92
CA THR A 110 8.75 32.54 56.68
C THR A 110 8.94 34.00 57.14
N SER A 111 8.12 34.94 56.66
CA SER A 111 8.21 36.35 57.06
C SER A 111 7.54 36.63 58.41
N HIS A 112 8.27 37.33 59.28
CA HIS A 112 7.80 37.67 60.63
C HIS A 112 6.83 38.88 60.65
N ASP A 113 7.02 39.83 59.75
CA ASP A 113 6.17 41.02 59.62
C ASP A 113 4.79 40.69 59.02
N ALA A 114 3.73 41.19 59.65
CA ALA A 114 2.35 40.97 59.23
C ALA A 114 2.01 41.73 57.94
N ALA A 115 2.58 42.93 57.76
CA ALA A 115 2.37 43.72 56.55
C ALA A 115 3.04 43.05 55.33
N ALA A 116 4.32 42.67 55.46
CA ALA A 116 5.04 41.94 54.42
C ALA A 116 4.37 40.59 54.05
N ARG A 117 3.79 39.88 55.02
CA ARG A 117 3.01 38.65 54.76
C ARG A 117 1.77 38.89 53.92
N ALA A 118 1.05 39.99 54.17
CA ALA A 118 -0.14 40.34 53.41
C ALA A 118 0.20 40.66 51.96
N GLU A 119 1.27 41.44 51.72
CA GLU A 119 1.73 41.79 50.37
C GLU A 119 2.21 40.56 49.58
N LEU A 120 2.99 39.67 50.20
CA LEU A 120 3.48 38.45 49.53
C LEU A 120 2.34 37.50 49.15
N ARG A 121 1.32 37.36 50.01
CA ARG A 121 0.11 36.58 49.68
C ARG A 121 -0.72 37.22 48.57
N GLN A 122 -0.81 38.55 48.56
CA GLN A 122 -1.47 39.28 47.48
C GLN A 122 -0.72 39.04 46.15
N ALA A 123 0.60 39.18 46.12
CA ALA A 123 1.42 38.88 44.94
C ALA A 123 1.27 37.41 44.49
N ALA A 124 1.28 36.44 45.42
CA ALA A 124 1.07 35.02 45.11
C ALA A 124 -0.30 34.75 44.48
N SER A 125 -1.35 35.41 44.96
CA SER A 125 -2.71 35.28 44.39
C SER A 125 -2.81 35.84 42.97
N VAL A 126 -2.08 36.92 42.66
CA VAL A 126 -1.99 37.50 41.30
C VAL A 126 -1.23 36.57 40.36
N SER A 127 -0.10 36.01 40.79
CA SER A 127 0.64 35.02 39.98
C SER A 127 -0.20 33.77 39.71
N ARG A 128 -0.99 33.32 40.69
CA ARG A 128 -1.89 32.16 40.56
C ARG A 128 -3.08 32.43 39.63
N SER A 129 -3.69 33.62 39.68
CA SER A 129 -4.75 33.99 38.76
C SER A 129 -4.22 34.14 37.33
N ALA A 130 -3.02 34.68 37.16
CA ALA A 130 -2.32 34.74 35.87
C ALA A 130 -2.03 33.33 35.32
N GLN A 131 -1.52 32.41 36.16
CA GLN A 131 -1.32 31.00 35.79
C GLN A 131 -2.62 30.35 35.29
N LEU A 132 -3.74 30.51 36.03
CA LEU A 132 -5.02 29.91 35.65
C LEU A 132 -5.55 30.47 34.32
N SER A 133 -5.41 31.78 34.11
CA SER A 133 -5.78 32.46 32.86
C SER A 133 -5.00 31.92 31.66
N LEU A 134 -3.68 31.83 31.80
CA LEU A 134 -2.79 31.32 30.77
C LEU A 134 -3.02 29.84 30.50
N THR A 135 -3.26 29.04 31.54
CA THR A 135 -3.54 27.60 31.39
C THR A 135 -4.85 27.36 30.64
N ARG A 136 -5.90 28.15 30.93
CA ARG A 136 -7.18 28.07 30.22
C ARG A 136 -7.04 28.48 28.75
N TYR A 137 -6.32 29.56 28.47
CA TYR A 137 -6.08 30.02 27.11
C TYR A 137 -5.20 29.01 26.33
N ALA A 138 -4.13 28.50 26.94
CA ALA A 138 -3.30 27.47 26.35
C ALA A 138 -4.02 26.12 26.16
N ALA A 139 -5.14 25.89 26.85
CA ALA A 139 -5.99 24.72 26.63
C ALA A 139 -6.89 24.87 25.40
N THR A 140 -7.22 26.09 24.98
CA THR A 140 -7.98 26.37 23.75
C THR A 140 -7.14 26.28 22.47
N LEU A 141 -5.82 26.35 22.59
CA LEU A 141 -4.91 26.26 21.45
C LEU A 141 -4.66 24.80 21.03
N PRO A 142 -4.52 24.53 19.72
CA PRO A 142 -4.26 23.19 19.21
C PRO A 142 -2.95 22.65 19.81
N LYS A 143 -3.03 21.43 20.39
CA LYS A 143 -1.91 20.81 21.11
C LYS A 143 -0.89 20.13 20.20
N HIS A 144 -1.30 19.81 18.98
CA HIS A 144 -0.50 19.11 17.99
C HIS A 144 -0.67 19.80 16.64
N VAL A 145 0.40 19.80 15.83
CA VAL A 145 0.27 20.04 14.40
C VAL A 145 -0.56 18.88 13.87
N SER A 146 -1.83 19.13 13.55
CA SER A 146 -2.69 18.11 12.94
C SER A 146 -2.03 17.69 11.63
N GLY A 147 -1.94 16.38 11.37
CA GLY A 147 -1.42 15.89 10.09
C GLY A 147 -2.17 16.56 8.94
N LYS A 148 -1.47 16.93 7.86
CA LYS A 148 -2.11 17.56 6.70
C LYS A 148 -3.14 16.58 6.15
N GLU A 149 -4.41 16.90 6.34
CA GLU A 149 -5.48 16.25 5.58
C GLU A 149 -5.45 16.83 4.15
N PRO A 150 -5.69 16.00 3.12
CA PRO A 150 -5.78 16.51 1.75
C PRO A 150 -6.93 17.50 1.61
N ILE A 151 -6.67 18.64 0.94
CA ILE A 151 -7.69 19.66 0.73
C ILE A 151 -8.54 19.35 -0.52
N THR A 152 -9.80 19.78 -0.48
CA THR A 152 -10.71 19.77 -1.63
C THR A 152 -11.01 21.20 -2.07
N LEU A 153 -11.04 21.44 -3.37
CA LEU A 153 -11.27 22.77 -3.95
C LEU A 153 -12.71 22.94 -4.43
N GLY A 154 -13.34 21.85 -4.88
CA GLY A 154 -14.71 21.85 -5.39
C GLY A 154 -15.72 21.30 -4.39
N VAL A 155 -16.92 21.88 -4.36
CA VAL A 155 -18.02 21.45 -3.48
C VAL A 155 -18.47 19.99 -3.72
N GLY A 156 -18.34 19.49 -4.95
CA GLY A 156 -18.65 18.11 -5.32
C GLY A 156 -17.47 17.14 -5.26
N GLU A 157 -16.25 17.63 -4.97
CA GLU A 157 -15.06 16.78 -4.91
C GLU A 157 -15.13 15.74 -3.80
N PRO A 158 -15.55 16.06 -2.55
CA PRO A 158 -15.63 15.05 -1.49
C PRO A 158 -16.47 13.82 -1.86
N LEU A 159 -17.64 14.04 -2.48
CA LEU A 159 -18.50 12.95 -2.97
C LEU A 159 -17.80 12.12 -4.05
N THR A 160 -17.26 12.81 -5.06
CA THR A 160 -16.63 12.15 -6.22
C THR A 160 -15.39 11.35 -5.82
N GLU A 161 -14.56 11.93 -4.96
CA GLU A 161 -13.34 11.29 -4.48
C GLU A 161 -13.65 10.14 -3.53
N THR A 162 -14.68 10.24 -2.68
CA THR A 162 -15.12 9.11 -1.86
C THR A 162 -15.53 7.92 -2.73
N ILE A 163 -16.39 8.13 -3.74
CA ILE A 163 -16.83 7.06 -4.64
C ILE A 163 -15.65 6.45 -5.40
N LYS A 164 -14.74 7.28 -5.92
CA LYS A 164 -13.54 6.80 -6.63
C LYS A 164 -12.63 5.99 -5.72
N VAL A 165 -12.30 6.50 -4.54
CA VAL A 165 -11.42 5.81 -3.58
C VAL A 165 -12.00 4.47 -3.20
N THR A 166 -13.30 4.41 -2.89
CA THR A 166 -13.96 3.14 -2.59
C THR A 166 -13.99 2.20 -3.78
N GLY A 167 -14.13 2.74 -5.01
CA GLY A 167 -14.06 1.99 -6.27
C GLY A 167 -12.71 1.33 -6.49
N TYR A 168 -11.63 2.10 -6.42
CA TYR A 168 -10.28 1.58 -6.57
C TYR A 168 -9.87 0.65 -5.43
N ALA A 169 -10.25 0.96 -4.19
CA ALA A 169 -9.99 0.08 -3.05
C ALA A 169 -10.72 -1.27 -3.20
N ALA A 170 -11.95 -1.26 -3.72
CA ALA A 170 -12.69 -2.48 -4.02
C ALA A 170 -12.03 -3.30 -5.12
N ILE A 171 -11.57 -2.64 -6.20
CA ILE A 171 -10.77 -3.30 -7.24
C ILE A 171 -9.52 -3.90 -6.62
N LEU A 172 -8.77 -3.15 -5.81
CA LEU A 172 -7.55 -3.62 -5.16
C LEU A 172 -7.80 -4.84 -4.26
N LEU A 173 -8.91 -4.87 -3.53
CA LEU A 173 -9.29 -5.98 -2.65
C LEU A 173 -9.79 -7.21 -3.42
N ALA A 174 -10.51 -7.00 -4.53
CA ALA A 174 -11.04 -8.07 -5.38
C ALA A 174 -9.99 -8.62 -6.36
N LEU A 175 -9.02 -7.80 -6.81
CA LEU A 175 -8.01 -8.16 -7.79
C LEU A 175 -7.26 -9.46 -7.49
N PRO A 176 -6.80 -9.75 -6.25
CA PRO A 176 -6.10 -11.02 -5.98
C PRO A 176 -6.96 -12.25 -6.31
N PHE A 177 -8.27 -12.17 -6.02
CA PHE A 177 -9.21 -13.22 -6.38
C PHE A 177 -9.51 -13.26 -7.88
N VAL A 178 -9.67 -12.10 -8.53
CA VAL A 178 -9.88 -12.00 -9.98
C VAL A 178 -8.68 -12.55 -10.75
N LEU A 179 -7.45 -12.21 -10.34
CA LEU A 179 -6.23 -12.74 -10.93
C LEU A 179 -6.14 -14.26 -10.76
N TRP A 180 -6.50 -14.78 -9.59
CA TRP A 180 -6.55 -16.22 -9.36
C TRP A 180 -7.53 -16.93 -10.31
N GLN A 181 -8.72 -16.35 -10.53
CA GLN A 181 -9.69 -16.84 -11.52
C GLN A 181 -9.19 -16.72 -12.96
N LEU A 182 -8.52 -15.61 -13.30
CA LEU A 182 -7.97 -15.34 -14.62
C LEU A 182 -6.85 -16.32 -14.97
N TYR A 183 -5.86 -16.52 -14.09
CA TYR A 183 -4.85 -17.55 -14.32
C TYR A 183 -5.46 -18.95 -14.32
N GLY A 184 -6.51 -19.16 -13.51
CA GLY A 184 -7.32 -20.38 -13.49
C GLY A 184 -7.86 -20.76 -14.86
N PHE A 185 -8.21 -19.77 -15.67
CA PHE A 185 -8.70 -19.92 -17.03
C PHE A 185 -7.60 -20.25 -18.03
N VAL A 186 -6.37 -19.78 -17.78
CA VAL A 186 -5.19 -20.11 -18.60
C VAL A 186 -4.68 -21.52 -18.27
N LEU A 187 -5.02 -22.07 -17.09
CA LEU A 187 -4.52 -23.37 -16.63
C LEU A 187 -4.75 -24.56 -17.60
N PRO A 188 -5.90 -24.70 -18.28
CA PRO A 188 -6.12 -25.77 -19.25
C PRO A 188 -5.18 -25.73 -20.46
N ALA A 189 -4.52 -24.59 -20.74
CA ALA A 189 -3.54 -24.48 -21.80
C ALA A 189 -2.20 -25.16 -21.49
N PHE A 190 -1.95 -25.56 -20.24
CA PHE A 190 -0.74 -26.28 -19.84
C PHE A 190 -0.89 -27.79 -19.99
N SER A 191 0.23 -28.49 -20.20
CA SER A 191 0.25 -29.95 -20.28
C SER A 191 -0.17 -30.60 -18.93
N PRO A 192 -0.73 -31.83 -18.93
CA PRO A 192 -1.20 -32.49 -17.70
C PRO A 192 -0.11 -32.68 -16.63
N SER A 193 1.14 -32.91 -17.06
CA SER A 193 2.30 -33.03 -16.17
C SER A 193 2.70 -31.69 -15.56
N GLU A 194 2.53 -30.59 -16.30
CA GLU A 194 2.82 -29.23 -15.84
C GLU A 194 1.73 -28.65 -14.94
N ARG A 195 0.47 -29.04 -15.15
CA ARG A 195 -0.67 -28.62 -14.32
C ARG A 195 -0.44 -28.89 -12.84
N ARG A 196 0.26 -30.00 -12.50
CA ARG A 196 0.62 -30.35 -11.11
C ARG A 196 1.56 -29.35 -10.45
N VAL A 197 2.41 -28.66 -11.23
CA VAL A 197 3.33 -27.61 -10.73
C VAL A 197 2.66 -26.23 -10.78
N ALA A 198 1.82 -25.97 -11.78
CA ALA A 198 1.09 -24.71 -11.91
C ALA A 198 0.08 -24.53 -10.77
N PHE A 199 -0.62 -25.59 -10.35
CA PHE A 199 -1.65 -25.53 -9.31
C PHE A 199 -1.19 -24.91 -7.97
N PRO A 200 -0.12 -25.39 -7.29
CA PRO A 200 0.33 -24.79 -6.03
C PRO A 200 0.85 -23.36 -6.21
N LEU A 201 1.37 -23.03 -7.40
CA LEU A 201 1.85 -21.68 -7.72
C LEU A 201 0.69 -20.67 -7.88
N MET A 202 -0.47 -21.12 -8.33
CA MET A 202 -1.65 -20.25 -8.45
C MET A 202 -2.21 -19.86 -7.09
N CYS A 203 -2.13 -20.74 -6.09
CA CYS A 203 -2.46 -20.38 -4.72
C CYS A 203 -1.55 -19.27 -4.17
N THR A 204 -0.38 -19.05 -4.77
CA THR A 204 0.55 -17.97 -4.40
C THR A 204 0.23 -16.63 -5.05
N VAL A 205 -0.63 -16.57 -6.08
CA VAL A 205 -1.02 -15.33 -6.78
C VAL A 205 -1.63 -14.28 -5.83
N PRO A 206 -2.65 -14.60 -5.00
CA PRO A 206 -3.22 -13.64 -4.06
C PRO A 206 -2.19 -13.12 -3.06
N LEU A 207 -1.32 -14.00 -2.56
CA LEU A 207 -0.28 -13.65 -1.61
C LEU A 207 0.73 -12.68 -2.23
N LEU A 208 1.19 -12.98 -3.45
CA LEU A 208 2.15 -12.16 -4.15
C LEU A 208 1.57 -10.78 -4.51
N PHE A 209 0.28 -10.71 -4.84
CA PHE A 209 -0.43 -9.45 -5.03
C PHE A 209 -0.47 -8.63 -3.74
N ALA A 210 -0.87 -9.25 -2.63
CA ALA A 210 -0.91 -8.60 -1.32
C ALA A 210 0.48 -8.12 -0.89
N CYS A 211 1.55 -8.89 -1.16
CA CYS A 211 2.92 -8.45 -0.94
C CYS A 211 3.29 -7.24 -1.80
N GLY A 212 2.85 -7.18 -3.07
CA GLY A 212 3.09 -6.02 -3.95
C GLY A 212 2.39 -4.76 -3.45
N VAL A 213 1.13 -4.88 -3.04
CA VAL A 213 0.38 -3.77 -2.42
C VAL A 213 1.04 -3.32 -1.12
N ALA A 214 1.42 -4.25 -0.24
CA ALA A 214 2.09 -3.94 1.01
C ALA A 214 3.44 -3.25 0.77
N PHE A 215 4.22 -3.72 -0.20
CA PHE A 215 5.46 -3.08 -0.61
C PHE A 215 5.22 -1.65 -1.12
N GLY A 216 4.22 -1.46 -1.98
CA GLY A 216 3.85 -0.13 -2.46
C GLY A 216 3.48 0.81 -1.31
N TYR A 217 2.65 0.35 -0.38
CA TYR A 217 2.17 1.16 0.72
C TYR A 217 3.26 1.51 1.74
N PHE A 218 4.07 0.53 2.16
CA PHE A 218 5.04 0.72 3.24
C PHE A 218 6.42 1.19 2.77
N VAL A 219 6.82 0.86 1.54
CA VAL A 219 8.20 1.11 1.05
C VAL A 219 8.24 2.19 -0.03
N VAL A 220 7.25 2.26 -0.92
CA VAL A 220 7.28 3.18 -2.07
C VAL A 220 6.61 4.51 -1.78
N LEU A 221 5.42 4.51 -1.17
CA LEU A 221 4.69 5.75 -0.88
C LEU A 221 5.45 6.72 0.05
N PRO A 222 6.08 6.30 1.16
CA PRO A 222 6.69 7.26 2.08
C PRO A 222 7.85 8.05 1.43
N PRO A 223 8.81 7.41 0.72
CA PRO A 223 9.82 8.15 -0.04
C PRO A 223 9.24 9.01 -1.16
N ALA A 224 8.17 8.57 -1.83
CA ALA A 224 7.55 9.34 -2.92
C ALA A 224 6.95 10.65 -2.38
N ILE A 225 6.16 10.56 -1.32
CA ILE A 225 5.52 11.72 -0.69
C ILE A 225 6.59 12.66 -0.12
N HIS A 226 7.63 12.12 0.52
CA HIS A 226 8.75 12.90 1.03
C HIS A 226 9.48 13.66 -0.08
N PHE A 227 9.79 12.99 -1.19
CA PHE A 227 10.45 13.61 -2.33
C PHE A 227 9.56 14.68 -2.96
N LEU A 228 8.30 14.37 -3.29
CA LEU A 228 7.38 15.28 -3.96
C LEU A 228 7.08 16.55 -3.13
N GLN A 229 6.99 16.44 -1.81
CA GLN A 229 6.77 17.61 -0.94
C GLN A 229 8.05 18.38 -0.62
N GLY A 230 9.19 17.70 -0.57
CA GLY A 230 10.49 18.33 -0.32
C GLY A 230 11.09 18.99 -1.56
N PHE A 231 10.64 18.60 -2.76
CA PHE A 231 11.19 19.08 -4.01
C PHE A 231 10.85 20.56 -4.23
N ASN A 232 11.89 21.40 -4.18
CA ASN A 232 11.80 22.84 -4.45
C ASN A 232 10.86 23.62 -3.51
N ASN A 233 10.77 23.20 -2.25
CA ASN A 233 9.93 23.83 -1.23
C ASN A 233 10.30 25.27 -0.85
N GLN A 234 11.45 25.77 -1.28
CA GLN A 234 11.86 27.16 -1.08
C GLN A 234 11.11 28.12 -2.03
N ASN A 235 10.60 27.60 -3.16
CA ASN A 235 9.96 28.38 -4.19
C ASN A 235 8.44 28.10 -4.31
N PHE A 236 7.94 27.03 -3.70
CA PHE A 236 6.54 26.60 -3.82
C PHE A 236 5.93 26.19 -2.48
N ASP A 237 4.73 26.70 -2.17
CA ASP A 237 3.92 26.21 -1.04
C ASP A 237 3.09 25.01 -1.49
N VAL A 238 3.51 23.81 -1.09
CA VAL A 238 2.91 22.56 -1.56
C VAL A 238 1.65 22.23 -0.75
N LEU A 239 0.50 22.46 -1.39
CA LEU A 239 -0.83 22.06 -0.95
C LEU A 239 -1.20 20.72 -1.57
N VAL A 240 -1.51 19.72 -0.74
CA VAL A 240 -1.87 18.39 -1.21
C VAL A 240 -3.37 18.33 -1.46
N GLN A 241 -3.78 18.26 -2.72
CA GLN A 241 -5.19 18.10 -3.10
C GLN A 241 -5.62 16.64 -3.02
N ALA A 242 -6.77 16.36 -2.41
CA ALA A 242 -7.33 15.02 -2.24
C ALA A 242 -7.38 14.23 -3.55
N ARG A 243 -7.90 14.84 -4.61
CA ARG A 243 -8.03 14.21 -5.94
C ARG A 243 -6.71 13.70 -6.50
N GLN A 244 -5.66 14.52 -6.43
CA GLN A 244 -4.34 14.17 -6.96
C GLN A 244 -3.67 13.13 -6.08
N TYR A 245 -3.75 13.31 -4.76
CA TYR A 245 -3.17 12.42 -3.77
C TYR A 245 -3.73 11.00 -3.86
N TYR A 246 -5.06 10.86 -3.82
CA TYR A 246 -5.71 9.56 -3.89
C TYR A 246 -5.47 8.87 -5.23
N SER A 247 -5.54 9.60 -6.34
CA SER A 247 -5.28 9.01 -7.66
C SER A 247 -3.84 8.50 -7.77
N PHE A 248 -2.87 9.29 -7.28
CA PHE A 248 -1.47 8.90 -7.21
C PHE A 248 -1.28 7.62 -6.39
N GLU A 249 -1.77 7.62 -5.14
CA GLU A 249 -1.59 6.51 -4.22
C GLU A 249 -2.23 5.21 -4.75
N LEU A 250 -3.49 5.28 -5.17
CA LEU A 250 -4.24 4.12 -5.64
C LEU A 250 -3.63 3.51 -6.90
N LEU A 251 -3.16 4.35 -7.83
CA LEU A 251 -2.54 3.88 -9.07
C LEU A 251 -1.18 3.22 -8.79
N VAL A 252 -0.39 3.77 -7.85
CA VAL A 252 0.86 3.15 -7.40
C VAL A 252 0.60 1.80 -6.73
N LEU A 253 -0.36 1.71 -5.81
CA LEU A 253 -0.70 0.46 -5.12
C LEU A 253 -1.21 -0.61 -6.08
N LEU A 254 -2.11 -0.24 -6.99
CA LEU A 254 -2.66 -1.15 -7.99
C LEU A 254 -1.57 -1.61 -8.97
N GLY A 255 -0.77 -0.67 -9.47
CA GLY A 255 0.33 -0.94 -10.40
C GLY A 255 1.37 -1.89 -9.81
N LEU A 256 1.83 -1.63 -8.58
CA LEU A 256 2.79 -2.51 -7.90
C LEU A 256 2.20 -3.88 -7.58
N GLY A 257 0.94 -3.96 -7.16
CA GLY A 257 0.24 -5.23 -6.98
C GLY A 257 0.25 -6.08 -8.26
N VAL A 258 -0.05 -5.45 -9.41
CA VAL A 258 -0.03 -6.10 -10.73
C VAL A 258 1.41 -6.44 -11.15
N PHE A 259 2.38 -5.57 -10.95
CA PHE A 259 3.77 -5.85 -11.32
C PHE A 259 4.39 -6.97 -10.51
N PHE A 260 3.94 -7.17 -9.27
CA PHE A 260 4.35 -8.34 -8.49
C PHE A 260 3.83 -9.65 -9.09
N GLN A 261 2.89 -9.64 -10.05
CA GLN A 261 2.47 -10.81 -10.81
C GLN A 261 3.38 -11.17 -11.98
N VAL A 262 4.37 -10.33 -12.30
CA VAL A 262 5.34 -10.58 -13.38
C VAL A 262 5.99 -11.98 -13.28
N PRO A 263 6.41 -12.50 -12.10
CA PRO A 263 6.95 -13.86 -11.99
C PRO A 263 6.00 -14.95 -12.47
N ILE A 264 4.70 -14.81 -12.18
CA ILE A 264 3.67 -15.75 -12.59
C ILE A 264 3.45 -15.67 -14.09
N GLY A 265 3.40 -14.45 -14.64
CA GLY A 265 3.31 -14.22 -16.08
C GLY A 265 4.49 -14.82 -16.84
N ILE A 266 5.73 -14.63 -16.36
CA ILE A 266 6.94 -15.22 -16.97
C ILE A 266 6.89 -16.73 -16.92
N LEU A 267 6.45 -17.32 -15.81
CA LEU A 267 6.30 -18.76 -15.72
C LEU A 267 5.25 -19.28 -16.71
N ALA A 268 4.12 -18.60 -16.82
CA ALA A 268 3.08 -18.98 -17.78
C ALA A 268 3.62 -18.96 -19.23
N VAL A 269 4.28 -17.87 -19.63
CA VAL A 269 4.84 -17.71 -20.99
C VAL A 269 5.96 -18.71 -21.28
N THR A 270 6.81 -19.02 -20.28
CA THR A 270 7.88 -20.02 -20.44
C THR A 270 7.33 -21.44 -20.58
N ARG A 271 6.25 -21.75 -19.87
CA ARG A 271 5.57 -23.05 -19.97
C ARG A 271 4.75 -23.25 -21.23
N MET A 272 4.17 -22.17 -21.75
CA MET A 272 3.57 -22.20 -23.09
C MET A 272 4.62 -22.37 -24.21
N GLY A 273 5.92 -22.39 -23.89
CA GLY A 273 6.99 -22.54 -24.88
C GLY A 273 7.26 -21.30 -25.74
N ILE A 274 6.60 -20.17 -25.43
CA ILE A 274 6.77 -18.91 -26.17
C ILE A 274 8.18 -18.36 -25.96
N VAL A 275 8.73 -18.51 -24.75
CA VAL A 275 10.06 -18.03 -24.39
C VAL A 275 10.80 -19.05 -23.54
N THR A 276 12.09 -19.26 -23.78
CA THR A 276 12.92 -20.14 -22.93
C THR A 276 13.61 -19.37 -21.79
N PRO A 277 13.89 -20.00 -20.63
CA PRO A 277 14.65 -19.35 -19.55
C PRO A 277 16.04 -18.87 -19.99
N ARG A 278 16.65 -19.55 -20.98
CA ARG A 278 17.94 -19.15 -21.56
C ARG A 278 17.83 -17.84 -22.35
N GLN A 279 16.75 -17.64 -23.12
CA GLN A 279 16.49 -16.40 -23.84
C GLN A 279 16.27 -15.23 -22.87
N LEU A 280 15.49 -15.43 -21.80
CA LEU A 280 15.29 -14.42 -20.76
C LEU A 280 16.62 -14.04 -20.10
N LYS A 281 17.46 -15.02 -19.78
CA LYS A 281 18.79 -14.78 -19.19
C LYS A 281 19.74 -14.03 -20.12
N LYS A 282 19.70 -14.28 -21.43
CA LYS A 282 20.50 -13.56 -22.43
C LYS A 282 20.03 -12.11 -22.61
N ASN A 283 18.72 -11.89 -22.49
CA ASN A 283 18.08 -10.61 -22.79
C ASN A 283 17.79 -9.74 -21.55
N ARG A 284 18.56 -9.88 -20.46
CA ARG A 284 18.37 -9.13 -19.20
C ARG A 284 18.29 -7.62 -19.36
N ARG A 285 19.08 -7.04 -20.28
CA ARG A 285 19.05 -5.60 -20.57
C ARG A 285 17.68 -5.12 -21.06
N TYR A 286 16.96 -5.96 -21.82
CA TYR A 286 15.62 -5.65 -22.29
C TYR A 286 14.60 -5.80 -21.18
N ALA A 287 14.76 -6.78 -20.28
CA ALA A 287 13.90 -6.90 -19.11
C ALA A 287 14.03 -5.69 -18.18
N LEU A 288 15.25 -5.18 -17.98
CA LEU A 288 15.47 -3.93 -17.24
C LEU A 288 14.73 -2.76 -17.89
N LEU A 289 14.83 -2.61 -19.21
CA LEU A 289 14.13 -1.56 -19.94
C LEU A 289 12.60 -1.71 -19.84
N VAL A 290 12.06 -2.92 -19.99
CA VAL A 290 10.63 -3.18 -19.85
C VAL A 290 10.14 -2.87 -18.44
N ILE A 291 10.87 -3.31 -17.41
CA ILE A 291 10.53 -3.01 -16.01
C ILE A 291 10.60 -1.50 -15.76
N ALA A 292 11.61 -0.81 -16.27
CA ALA A 292 11.72 0.64 -16.16
C ALA A 292 10.51 1.35 -16.81
N VAL A 293 10.13 0.94 -18.02
CA VAL A 293 8.96 1.49 -18.72
C VAL A 293 7.67 1.22 -17.96
N LEU A 294 7.49 0.00 -17.43
CA LEU A 294 6.31 -0.35 -16.63
C LEU A 294 6.21 0.54 -15.39
N VAL A 295 7.30 0.69 -14.65
CA VAL A 295 7.32 1.56 -13.46
C VAL A 295 7.11 3.02 -13.83
N ALA A 296 7.67 3.49 -14.94
CA ALA A 296 7.52 4.88 -15.40
C ALA A 296 6.10 5.24 -15.87
N ILE A 297 5.23 4.26 -16.15
CA ILE A 297 3.79 4.51 -16.40
C ILE A 297 3.08 4.92 -15.10
N LEU A 298 3.57 4.47 -13.95
CA LEU A 298 3.05 4.92 -12.66
C LEU A 298 3.49 6.36 -12.42
N PRO A 299 2.72 7.15 -11.64
CA PRO A 299 3.05 8.54 -11.32
C PRO A 299 4.18 8.64 -10.28
N VAL A 300 5.26 7.88 -10.46
CA VAL A 300 6.43 7.82 -9.56
C VAL A 300 7.51 8.80 -10.00
N ASP A 301 8.23 9.36 -9.04
CA ASP A 301 9.40 10.20 -9.29
C ASP A 301 10.67 9.36 -9.57
N PRO A 302 11.78 9.95 -10.06
CA PRO A 302 12.98 9.19 -10.42
C PRO A 302 13.58 8.38 -9.27
N ILE A 303 13.49 8.86 -8.02
CA ILE A 303 14.03 8.13 -6.86
C ILE A 303 13.13 6.95 -6.56
N THR A 304 11.82 7.16 -6.48
CA THR A 304 10.89 6.06 -6.23
C THR A 304 10.74 5.08 -7.37
N MET A 305 11.01 5.51 -8.61
CA MET A 305 11.19 4.64 -9.76
C MET A 305 12.32 3.65 -9.51
N ILE A 306 13.51 4.13 -9.11
CA ILE A 306 14.66 3.27 -8.80
C ILE A 306 14.34 2.31 -7.65
N ILE A 307 13.74 2.81 -6.56
CA ILE A 307 13.34 1.99 -5.40
C ILE A 307 12.36 0.89 -5.83
N SER A 308 11.40 1.21 -6.69
CA SER A 308 10.39 0.28 -7.19
C SER A 308 10.95 -0.74 -8.19
N MET A 309 12.01 -0.38 -8.94
CA MET A 309 12.65 -1.29 -9.88
C MET A 309 13.41 -2.43 -9.19
N VAL A 310 14.06 -2.17 -8.05
CA VAL A 310 14.86 -3.17 -7.30
C VAL A 310 14.07 -4.46 -7.01
N PRO A 311 12.89 -4.44 -6.35
CA PRO A 311 12.14 -5.66 -6.07
C PRO A 311 11.63 -6.34 -7.35
N LEU A 312 11.24 -5.58 -8.38
CA LEU A 312 10.76 -6.14 -9.64
C LEU A 312 11.87 -6.87 -10.40
N LEU A 313 13.09 -6.33 -10.39
CA LEU A 313 14.25 -7.00 -10.93
C LEU A 313 14.61 -8.27 -10.13
N ALA A 314 14.51 -8.22 -8.80
CA ALA A 314 14.71 -9.39 -7.95
C ALA A 314 13.67 -10.49 -8.23
N LEU A 315 12.40 -10.12 -8.37
CA LEU A 315 11.30 -11.01 -8.74
C LEU A 315 11.48 -11.59 -10.14
N TYR A 316 11.91 -10.78 -11.11
CA TYR A 316 12.26 -11.23 -12.46
C TYR A 316 13.37 -12.28 -12.42
N GLU A 317 14.46 -12.02 -11.70
CA GLU A 317 15.57 -12.95 -11.56
C GLU A 317 15.16 -14.25 -10.86
N GLY A 318 14.38 -14.14 -9.78
CA GLY A 318 13.80 -15.29 -9.08
C GLY A 318 12.91 -16.14 -9.98
N SER A 319 12.11 -15.51 -10.85
CA SER A 319 11.24 -16.22 -11.80
C SER A 319 12.04 -17.05 -12.81
N ILE A 320 13.17 -16.54 -13.31
CA ILE A 320 14.05 -17.27 -14.23
C ILE A 320 14.66 -18.49 -13.53
N GLN A 321 15.13 -18.31 -12.29
CA GLN A 321 15.72 -19.40 -11.52
C GLN A 321 14.70 -20.51 -11.25
N PHE A 322 13.48 -20.13 -10.86
CA PHE A 322 12.40 -21.06 -10.61
C PHE A 322 11.97 -21.80 -11.88
N ALA A 323 11.82 -21.10 -13.01
CA ALA A 323 11.51 -21.71 -14.30
C ALA A 323 12.60 -22.72 -14.72
N ALA A 324 13.87 -22.34 -14.61
CA ALA A 324 14.99 -23.22 -14.92
C ALA A 324 15.07 -24.47 -14.01
N LEU A 325 14.71 -24.34 -12.73
CA LEU A 325 14.64 -25.48 -11.80
C LEU A 325 13.56 -26.48 -12.21
N VAL A 326 12.40 -26.00 -12.66
CA VAL A 326 11.32 -26.89 -13.09
C VAL A 326 11.67 -27.61 -14.40
N ASP A 327 12.22 -26.90 -15.39
CA ASP A 327 12.62 -27.50 -16.67
C ASP A 327 13.65 -28.62 -16.47
N ARG A 328 14.63 -28.41 -15.58
CA ARG A 328 15.65 -29.43 -15.25
C ARG A 328 15.04 -30.68 -14.64
N ARG A 329 14.00 -30.56 -13.81
CA ARG A 329 13.32 -31.69 -13.18
C ARG A 329 12.48 -32.49 -14.18
N ALA A 330 11.85 -31.80 -15.14
CA ALA A 330 11.11 -32.45 -16.23
C ALA A 330 12.04 -33.31 -17.10
N GLN A 331 13.13 -32.74 -17.59
CA GLN A 331 14.11 -33.44 -18.43
C GLN A 331 14.76 -34.64 -17.71
N ARG A 332 14.96 -34.55 -16.39
CA ARG A 332 15.54 -35.64 -15.60
C ARG A 332 14.58 -36.81 -15.42
N ARG A 333 13.26 -36.56 -15.40
CA ARG A 333 12.23 -37.59 -15.37
C ARG A 333 12.11 -38.32 -16.70
N GLU A 334 12.12 -37.60 -17.82
CA GLU A 334 12.11 -38.20 -19.16
C GLU A 334 13.34 -39.08 -19.39
N ARG A 335 14.53 -38.62 -18.97
CA ARG A 335 15.76 -39.44 -19.05
C ARG A 335 15.74 -40.66 -18.12
N ALA A 336 15.07 -40.57 -16.98
CA ALA A 336 14.93 -41.68 -16.03
C ALA A 336 13.84 -42.68 -16.44
N ALA A 337 12.88 -42.26 -17.29
CA ALA A 337 11.86 -43.15 -17.83
C ALA A 337 12.43 -44.14 -18.86
N GLY A 338 13.63 -43.89 -19.41
CA GLY A 338 14.27 -44.74 -20.41
C GLY A 338 13.52 -44.72 -21.75
N PRO A 339 14.18 -45.04 -22.87
CA PRO A 339 13.44 -45.35 -24.09
C PRO A 339 12.59 -46.59 -23.82
N ASP A 340 11.27 -46.52 -24.00
CA ASP A 340 10.45 -47.72 -24.18
C ASP A 340 11.05 -48.45 -25.38
N ILE A 341 11.82 -49.50 -25.08
CA ILE A 341 12.26 -50.46 -26.06
C ILE A 341 10.99 -51.22 -26.42
N ASP A 342 10.29 -50.73 -27.43
CA ASP A 342 9.22 -51.48 -28.08
C ASP A 342 9.90 -52.66 -28.82
N GLU A 343 10.28 -53.66 -28.03
CA GLU A 343 10.54 -55.02 -28.50
C GLU A 343 9.18 -55.62 -28.89
N ASN A 344 8.81 -55.52 -30.16
CA ASN A 344 8.56 -56.75 -30.92
C ASN A 344 8.58 -56.51 -32.44
N PRO A 345 9.18 -57.45 -33.22
CA PRO A 345 9.37 -57.36 -34.66
C PRO A 345 8.13 -57.70 -35.50
#